data_AF-A0A924RXD9-F1
#
_entry.id   AF-A0A924RXD9-F1
#
_cell.length_a   1.000
_cell.length_b   1.000
_cell.length_c   1.000
_cell.angle_alpha   90.00
_cell.angle_beta   90.00
_cell.angle_gamma   90.00
#
_symmetry.space_group_name_H-M   'P 1'
#
loop_
_entity.id
_entity.type
_entity.pdbx_description
1 polymer ?
#
loop_
_entity_poly.entity_id
_entity_poly.type
_entity_poly.pdbx_seq_one_letter_code
_entity_poly.pdbx_strand_id
1 'polypeptide(L)'
;MKNKTQLYTLLLLSVVLISSCKKSYLEVDPQGQTTETLALKDPDAAAKLVGAAYNSLYFGGFDKTTVGFLWVLANDVASDDADKGSTPGDFSDLGLIDNFNPNPNIFIFNNIWIGHFSGILNANKAIDILGKSTLDVTTKNRLLGEARFLRGLYYFN
;
A
#
# COMPACT_ATOMS: atom_id res chain seq x y z
N MET A 1 -25.36 -45.19 -44.77
CA MET A 1 -23.97 -44.77 -44.50
C MET A 1 -23.82 -43.24 -44.39
N LYS A 2 -24.48 -42.41 -45.22
CA LYS A 2 -24.45 -40.94 -45.16
C LYS A 2 -24.80 -40.32 -43.79
N ASN A 3 -25.76 -40.88 -43.05
CA ASN A 3 -26.19 -40.33 -41.75
C ASN A 3 -25.14 -40.53 -40.64
N LYS A 4 -24.31 -41.57 -40.71
CA LYS A 4 -23.23 -41.80 -39.73
C LYS A 4 -22.07 -40.83 -39.97
N THR A 5 -21.70 -40.57 -41.22
CA THR A 5 -20.68 -39.56 -41.57
C THR A 5 -21.12 -38.15 -41.19
N GLN A 6 -22.39 -37.77 -41.42
CA GLN A 6 -22.91 -36.47 -40.99
C GLN A 6 -22.90 -36.30 -39.46
N LEU A 7 -23.19 -37.35 -38.70
CA LEU A 7 -23.12 -37.33 -37.24
C LEU A 7 -21.68 -37.13 -36.74
N TYR A 8 -20.70 -37.81 -37.35
CA TYR A 8 -19.29 -37.61 -37.02
C TYR A 8 -18.79 -36.20 -37.38
N THR A 9 -19.23 -35.62 -38.50
CA THR A 9 -18.91 -34.23 -38.85
C THR A 9 -19.50 -33.24 -37.85
N LEU A 10 -20.75 -33.46 -37.40
CA LEU A 10 -21.40 -32.61 -36.41
C LEU A 10 -20.69 -32.66 -35.05
N LEU A 11 -20.24 -33.86 -34.65
CA LEU A 11 -19.49 -34.08 -33.40
C LEU A 11 -18.09 -33.44 -33.44
N LEU A 12 -17.42 -33.49 -34.60
CA LEU A 12 -16.12 -32.84 -34.77
C LEU A 12 -16.25 -31.32 -34.72
N LEU A 13 -17.31 -30.78 -35.34
CA LEU A 13 -17.59 -29.35 -35.35
C LEU A 13 -17.92 -28.82 -33.94
N SER A 14 -18.68 -29.59 -33.14
CA SER A 14 -18.97 -29.22 -31.76
C SER A 14 -17.72 -29.22 -30.89
N VAL A 15 -16.81 -30.19 -31.02
CA VAL A 15 -15.52 -30.19 -30.29
C VAL A 15 -14.69 -28.95 -30.61
N VAL A 16 -14.63 -28.54 -31.88
CA VAL A 16 -13.90 -27.32 -32.29
C VAL A 16 -14.53 -26.06 -31.69
N LEU A 17 -15.86 -25.95 -31.67
CA LEU A 17 -16.57 -24.80 -31.10
C LEU A 17 -16.34 -24.66 -29.59
N ILE A 18 -16.26 -25.77 -28.85
CA ILE A 18 -16.01 -25.73 -27.40
C ILE A 18 -14.54 -25.36 -27.09
N SER A 19 -13.60 -25.69 -27.97
CA SER A 19 -12.17 -25.36 -27.80
C SER A 19 -11.78 -23.92 -28.17
N SER A 20 -12.66 -23.18 -28.85
CA SER A 20 -12.39 -21.82 -29.34
C SER A 20 -12.41 -20.75 -28.24
N CYS A 21 -13.09 -21.02 -27.11
CA CYS A 21 -13.08 -20.11 -25.96
C CYS A 21 -11.72 -20.17 -25.26
N LYS A 22 -10.81 -19.26 -25.64
CA LYS A 22 -9.55 -19.08 -24.92
C LYS A 22 -9.83 -18.54 -23.52
N LYS A 23 -9.20 -19.13 -22.50
CA LYS A 23 -9.25 -18.62 -21.11
C LYS A 23 -8.84 -17.14 -21.00
N SER A 24 -7.93 -16.70 -21.88
CA SER A 24 -7.48 -15.29 -21.97
C SER A 24 -8.57 -14.28 -22.32
N TYR A 25 -9.78 -14.71 -22.74
CA TYR A 25 -10.92 -13.80 -22.89
C TYR A 25 -11.55 -13.42 -21.53
N LEU A 26 -11.49 -14.33 -20.55
CA LEU A 26 -12.00 -14.10 -19.20
C LEU A 26 -10.91 -13.58 -18.25
N GLU A 27 -9.64 -13.84 -18.55
CA GLU A 27 -8.49 -13.37 -17.78
C GLU A 27 -7.89 -12.12 -18.44
N VAL A 28 -8.45 -10.96 -18.12
CA VAL A 28 -7.97 -9.65 -18.58
C VAL A 28 -7.27 -8.95 -17.43
N ASP A 29 -6.00 -8.58 -17.63
CA ASP A 29 -5.25 -7.82 -16.64
C ASP A 29 -5.87 -6.43 -16.41
N PRO A 30 -5.87 -5.94 -15.14
CA PRO A 30 -6.37 -4.62 -14.82
C PRO A 30 -5.59 -3.54 -15.58
N GLN A 31 -6.30 -2.74 -16.37
CA GLN A 31 -5.72 -1.66 -17.15
C GLN A 31 -5.38 -0.46 -16.25
N GLY A 32 -4.23 0.18 -16.51
CA GLY A 32 -3.80 1.36 -15.76
C GLY A 32 -3.34 1.11 -14.32
N GLN A 33 -3.29 -0.14 -13.86
CA GLN A 33 -2.80 -0.51 -12.54
C GLN A 33 -1.42 -1.15 -12.61
N THR A 34 -0.61 -0.92 -11.58
CA THR A 34 0.66 -1.63 -11.41
C THR A 34 0.38 -2.96 -10.74
N THR A 35 0.63 -4.06 -11.44
CA THR A 35 0.47 -5.41 -10.88
C THR A 35 1.77 -5.86 -10.21
N GLU A 36 1.68 -6.78 -9.25
CA GLU A 36 2.86 -7.39 -8.64
C GLU A 36 3.74 -8.08 -9.69
N THR A 37 3.10 -8.77 -10.66
CA THR A 37 3.79 -9.43 -11.77
C THR A 37 4.61 -8.45 -12.61
N LEU A 38 4.09 -7.25 -12.84
CA LEU A 38 4.82 -6.20 -13.55
C LEU A 38 6.00 -5.70 -12.71
N ALA A 39 5.78 -5.44 -11.42
CA ALA A 39 6.83 -4.96 -10.51
C ALA A 39 7.99 -5.95 -10.29
N LEU A 40 7.79 -7.24 -10.59
CA LEU A 40 8.88 -8.23 -10.58
C LEU A 40 9.88 -8.02 -11.72
N LYS A 41 9.52 -7.34 -12.80
CA LYS A 41 10.29 -7.28 -14.05
C LYS A 41 10.56 -5.87 -14.54
N ASP A 42 9.66 -4.95 -14.27
CA ASP A 42 9.74 -3.56 -14.73
C ASP A 42 10.27 -2.65 -13.60
N PRO A 43 11.41 -1.97 -13.81
CA PRO A 43 11.98 -1.04 -12.84
C PRO A 43 11.03 0.07 -12.39
N ASP A 44 10.18 0.58 -13.29
CA ASP A 44 9.27 1.70 -12.97
C ASP A 44 8.12 1.24 -12.08
N ALA A 45 7.53 0.08 -12.39
CA ALA A 45 6.56 -0.59 -11.52
C ALA A 45 7.16 -0.92 -10.14
N ALA A 46 8.40 -1.39 -10.11
CA ALA A 46 9.11 -1.66 -8.86
C ALA A 46 9.38 -0.40 -8.04
N ALA A 47 9.75 0.71 -8.70
CA ALA A 47 9.92 2.00 -8.05
C ALA A 47 8.60 2.52 -7.45
N LYS A 48 7.45 2.30 -8.11
CA LYS A 48 6.14 2.65 -7.57
C LYS A 48 5.78 1.89 -6.30
N LEU A 49 6.21 0.63 -6.15
CA LEU A 49 6.05 -0.10 -4.88
C LEU A 49 6.79 0.57 -3.73
N VAL A 50 8.03 1.00 -3.94
CA VAL A 50 8.79 1.77 -2.93
C VAL A 50 8.17 3.15 -2.74
N GLY A 51 7.67 3.77 -3.81
CA GLY A 51 6.92 5.02 -3.78
C GLY A 51 5.70 4.96 -2.84
N ALA A 52 5.01 3.81 -2.76
CA ALA A 52 3.92 3.63 -1.81
C ALA A 52 4.38 3.68 -0.34
N ALA A 53 5.60 3.24 -0.04
CA ALA A 53 6.19 3.45 1.27
C ALA A 53 6.50 4.94 1.50
N TYR A 54 7.18 5.60 0.56
CA TYR A 54 7.43 7.06 0.66
C TYR A 54 6.15 7.88 0.83
N ASN A 55 5.04 7.49 0.19
CA ASN A 55 3.79 8.22 0.28
C ASN A 55 3.25 8.32 1.73
N SER A 56 3.64 7.41 2.62
CA SER A 56 3.32 7.51 4.05
C SER A 56 3.94 8.75 4.72
N LEU A 57 5.04 9.29 4.17
CA LEU A 57 5.68 10.55 4.61
C LEU A 57 5.10 11.79 3.92
N TYR A 58 4.21 11.63 2.94
CA TYR A 58 3.63 12.76 2.22
C TYR A 58 2.35 13.26 2.89
N PHE A 59 1.49 12.35 3.35
CA PHE A 59 0.19 12.70 3.92
C PHE A 59 0.33 13.11 5.40
N GLY A 60 0.24 14.41 5.69
CA GLY A 60 0.35 15.00 7.03
C GLY A 60 -0.93 15.67 7.56
N GLY A 61 -2.09 15.06 7.29
CA GLY A 61 -3.41 15.64 7.60
C GLY A 61 -3.99 15.23 8.96
N PHE A 62 -5.33 15.23 9.05
CA PHE A 62 -6.11 14.87 10.25
C PHE A 62 -6.48 13.39 10.37
N ASP A 63 -6.00 12.55 9.43
CA ASP A 63 -6.24 11.11 9.41
C ASP A 63 -4.92 10.34 9.67
N LYS A 64 -4.90 9.03 9.45
CA LYS A 64 -3.74 8.12 9.56
C LYS A 64 -2.51 8.73 8.91
N THR A 65 -1.53 9.11 9.73
CA THR A 65 -0.36 9.85 9.27
C THR A 65 0.90 9.44 10.02
N THR A 66 2.06 9.70 9.42
CA THR A 66 3.36 9.54 10.08
C THR A 66 4.01 10.88 10.44
N VAL A 67 3.48 11.99 9.91
CA VAL A 67 4.09 13.32 9.96
C VAL A 67 3.02 14.42 9.97
N GLY A 68 3.42 15.69 10.00
CA GLY A 68 2.49 16.80 9.82
C GLY A 68 1.63 17.08 11.06
N PHE A 69 0.37 17.47 10.86
CA PHE A 69 -0.39 18.16 11.90
C PHE A 69 -0.60 17.33 13.16
N LEU A 70 -1.16 16.12 13.04
CA LEU A 70 -1.38 15.27 14.21
C LEU A 70 -0.07 14.88 14.92
N TRP A 71 1.01 14.70 14.16
CA TRP A 71 2.32 14.39 14.72
C TRP A 71 2.86 15.56 15.56
N VAL A 72 2.81 16.79 15.03
CA VAL A 72 3.22 18.00 15.76
C VAL A 72 2.36 18.18 17.01
N LEU A 73 1.04 18.01 16.90
CA LEU A 73 0.13 18.12 18.05
C LEU A 73 0.44 17.12 19.16
N ALA A 74 0.87 15.90 18.83
CA ALA A 74 1.21 14.90 19.83
C ALA A 74 2.58 15.11 20.50
N ASN A 75 3.46 15.94 19.90
CA ASN A 75 4.82 16.15 20.39
C ASN A 75 4.99 17.56 21.00
N ASP A 76 4.73 18.63 20.24
CA ASP A 76 5.02 20.00 20.65
C ASP A 76 4.04 20.50 21.73
N VAL A 77 2.76 20.13 21.65
CA VAL A 77 1.79 20.47 22.69
C VAL A 77 2.07 19.69 23.99
N ALA A 78 2.64 18.49 23.86
CA ALA A 78 3.08 17.72 25.01
C ALA A 78 4.46 18.14 25.54
N SER A 79 5.16 19.07 24.88
CA SER A 79 6.51 19.50 25.25
C SER A 79 6.59 20.83 25.97
N ASP A 80 5.47 21.56 26.14
CA ASP A 80 5.39 22.96 26.60
C ASP A 80 5.81 24.04 25.58
N ASP A 81 6.16 23.65 24.35
CA ASP A 81 6.47 24.58 23.26
C ASP A 81 5.22 25.18 22.59
N ALA A 82 4.05 24.57 22.79
CA ALA A 82 2.76 25.02 22.27
C ALA A 82 1.60 24.66 23.21
N ASP A 83 0.54 25.49 23.21
CA ASP A 83 -0.74 25.17 23.86
C ASP A 83 -1.74 24.60 22.85
N LYS A 84 -2.72 23.83 23.33
CA LYS A 84 -3.85 23.36 22.51
C LYS A 84 -4.54 24.49 21.73
N GLY A 85 -4.69 25.66 22.36
CA GLY A 85 -5.38 26.81 21.78
C GLY A 85 -6.85 26.54 21.40
N SER A 86 -7.44 27.45 20.62
CA SER A 86 -8.85 27.38 20.17
C SER A 86 -9.87 27.27 21.33
N THR A 87 -11.05 26.69 21.07
CA THR A 87 -12.12 26.46 22.07
C THR A 87 -12.03 25.05 22.65
N PRO A 88 -12.54 24.78 23.88
CA PRO A 88 -12.47 23.44 24.49
C PRO A 88 -13.04 22.30 23.64
N GLY A 89 -14.09 22.56 22.85
CA GLY A 89 -14.75 21.55 22.01
C GLY A 89 -14.06 21.25 20.68
N ASP A 90 -13.18 22.14 20.21
CA ASP A 90 -12.39 21.93 19.00
C ASP A 90 -11.18 21.04 19.32
N PHE A 91 -11.01 19.90 18.63
CA PHE A 91 -9.96 18.92 18.93
C PHE A 91 -9.83 18.61 20.44
N SER A 92 -10.93 18.22 21.09
CA SER A 92 -10.98 18.04 22.56
C SER A 92 -9.90 17.10 23.11
N ASP A 93 -9.54 16.07 22.36
CA ASP A 93 -8.51 15.09 22.75
C ASP A 93 -7.13 15.74 22.91
N LEU A 94 -6.83 16.80 22.16
CA LEU A 94 -5.58 17.54 22.30
C LEU A 94 -5.48 18.21 23.67
N GLY A 95 -6.61 18.67 24.23
CA GLY A 95 -6.62 19.22 25.59
C GLY A 95 -6.32 18.16 26.64
N LEU A 96 -6.61 16.89 26.38
CA LEU A 96 -6.20 15.79 27.27
C LEU A 96 -4.69 15.52 27.20
N ILE A 97 -4.09 15.67 26.02
CA ILE A 97 -2.64 15.56 25.81
C ILE A 97 -1.93 16.72 26.53
N ASP A 98 -2.38 17.95 26.28
CA ASP A 98 -1.84 19.19 26.86
C ASP A 98 -1.85 19.17 28.40
N ASN A 99 -2.96 18.69 28.99
CA ASN A 99 -3.07 18.54 30.45
C ASN A 99 -2.43 17.25 31.01
N PHE A 100 -1.64 16.51 30.22
CA PHE A 100 -0.99 15.25 30.62
C PHE A 100 -1.96 14.22 31.23
N ASN A 101 -3.20 14.18 30.73
CA ASN A 101 -4.24 13.24 31.18
C ASN A 101 -4.82 12.44 30.00
N PRO A 102 -3.98 11.71 29.23
CA PRO A 102 -4.45 10.96 28.08
C PRO A 102 -5.30 9.76 28.49
N ASN A 103 -6.20 9.34 27.60
CA ASN A 103 -6.96 8.11 27.75
C ASN A 103 -6.85 7.22 26.50
N PRO A 104 -7.23 5.93 26.56
CA PRO A 104 -7.05 4.99 25.45
C PRO A 104 -7.83 5.31 24.17
N ASN A 105 -8.82 6.20 24.21
CA ASN A 105 -9.68 6.55 23.08
C ASN A 105 -9.18 7.76 22.28
N ILE A 106 -8.00 8.30 22.61
CA ILE A 106 -7.42 9.46 21.90
C ILE A 106 -7.16 9.10 20.44
N PHE A 107 -7.91 9.72 19.53
CA PHE A 107 -7.82 9.38 18.10
C PHE A 107 -6.47 9.80 17.50
N ILE A 108 -5.84 10.84 18.05
CA ILE A 108 -4.56 11.39 17.57
C ILE A 108 -3.48 10.31 17.61
N PHE A 109 -3.30 9.66 18.76
CA PHE A 109 -2.33 8.56 18.93
C PHE A 109 -2.66 7.36 18.02
N ASN A 110 -3.94 7.00 17.92
CA ASN A 110 -4.37 5.89 17.06
C ASN A 110 -4.09 6.16 15.57
N ASN A 111 -4.34 7.38 15.09
CA ASN A 111 -4.07 7.75 13.70
C ASN A 111 -2.57 7.76 13.40
N ILE A 112 -1.75 8.27 14.32
CA ILE A 112 -0.28 8.22 14.20
C ILE A 112 0.19 6.76 14.13
N TRP A 113 -0.29 5.91 15.05
CA TRP A 113 0.04 4.50 15.09
C TRP A 113 -0.32 3.79 13.77
N ILE A 114 -1.56 3.93 13.32
CA ILE A 114 -2.01 3.30 12.07
C ILE A 114 -1.23 3.83 10.86
N GLY A 115 -0.89 5.12 10.84
CA GLY A 115 -0.06 5.71 9.79
C GLY A 115 1.29 5.02 9.67
N HIS A 116 2.00 4.87 10.80
CA HIS A 116 3.31 4.19 10.86
C HIS A 116 3.20 2.73 10.44
N PHE A 117 2.23 1.98 10.96
CA PHE A 117 2.03 0.58 10.57
C PHE A 117 1.60 0.40 9.11
N SER A 118 0.93 1.39 8.52
CA SER A 118 0.63 1.40 7.09
C SER A 118 1.91 1.59 6.25
N GLY A 119 2.81 2.48 6.69
CA GLY A 119 4.14 2.64 6.07
C GLY A 119 4.99 1.37 6.18
N ILE A 120 5.00 0.73 7.36
CA ILE A 120 5.68 -0.56 7.60
C ILE A 120 5.12 -1.63 6.67
N LEU A 121 3.80 -1.71 6.51
CA LEU A 121 3.14 -2.67 5.60
C LEU A 121 3.60 -2.46 4.15
N ASN A 122 3.61 -1.22 3.67
CA ASN A 122 4.03 -0.89 2.31
C ASN A 122 5.50 -1.23 2.08
N ALA A 123 6.38 -0.90 3.04
CA ALA A 123 7.79 -1.26 2.97
C ALA A 123 8.02 -2.78 2.97
N ASN A 124 7.28 -3.53 3.79
CA ASN A 124 7.34 -4.99 3.81
C ASN A 124 6.91 -5.61 2.46
N LYS A 125 5.82 -5.11 1.86
CA LYS A 125 5.38 -5.55 0.53
C LYS A 125 6.44 -5.29 -0.54
N ALA A 126 7.03 -4.09 -0.54
CA ALA A 126 8.11 -3.76 -1.47
C ALA A 126 9.31 -4.70 -1.29
N ILE A 127 9.74 -4.96 -0.05
CA ILE A 127 10.86 -5.87 0.24
C ILE A 127 10.58 -7.30 -0.27
N ASP A 128 9.39 -7.83 -0.03
CA ASP A 128 9.01 -9.18 -0.46
C ASP A 128 9.02 -9.32 -1.99
N ILE A 129 8.36 -8.38 -2.69
CA ILE A 129 8.27 -8.41 -4.16
C ILE A 129 9.65 -8.18 -4.80
N LEU A 130 10.40 -7.16 -4.35
CA LEU A 130 11.75 -6.89 -4.87
C LEU A 130 12.70 -8.06 -4.63
N GLY A 131 12.55 -8.77 -3.49
CA GLY A 131 13.30 -9.98 -3.17
C GLY A 131 13.20 -11.05 -4.27
N LYS A 132 12.01 -11.19 -4.86
CA LYS A 132 11.68 -12.15 -5.93
C LYS A 132 11.88 -11.59 -7.34
N SER A 133 12.12 -10.29 -7.49
CA SER A 133 12.26 -9.62 -8.78
C SER A 133 13.47 -10.10 -9.59
N THR A 134 13.35 -10.04 -10.91
CA THR A 134 14.40 -10.33 -11.91
C THR A 134 15.10 -9.06 -12.42
N LEU A 135 14.97 -7.96 -11.68
CA LEU A 135 15.63 -6.69 -11.99
C LEU A 135 17.15 -6.81 -11.93
N ASP A 136 17.85 -5.90 -12.59
CA ASP A 136 19.30 -5.79 -12.45
C ASP A 136 19.70 -5.54 -10.98
N VAL A 137 20.88 -6.02 -10.62
CA VAL A 137 21.37 -6.02 -9.23
C VAL A 137 21.46 -4.60 -8.66
N THR A 138 21.83 -3.62 -9.47
CA THR A 138 22.00 -2.24 -9.04
C THR A 138 20.66 -1.62 -8.67
N THR A 139 19.66 -1.70 -9.56
CA THR A 139 18.31 -1.20 -9.31
C THR A 139 17.66 -1.92 -8.14
N LYS A 140 17.74 -3.25 -8.10
CA LYS A 140 17.18 -4.08 -7.04
C LYS A 140 17.74 -3.71 -5.66
N ASN A 141 19.07 -3.57 -5.54
CA ASN A 141 19.70 -3.26 -4.28
C ASN A 141 19.39 -1.84 -3.80
N ARG A 142 19.32 -0.87 -4.72
CA ARG A 142 18.91 0.50 -4.39
C ARG A 142 17.49 0.52 -3.81
N LEU A 143 16.52 -0.06 -4.53
CA LEU A 143 15.12 -0.09 -4.10
C LEU A 143 14.91 -0.86 -2.78
N LEU A 144 15.62 -1.97 -2.58
CA LEU A 144 15.61 -2.70 -1.30
C LEU A 144 16.22 -1.89 -0.16
N GLY A 145 17.28 -1.12 -0.42
CA GLY A 145 17.90 -0.23 0.56
C GLY A 145 16.92 0.84 1.03
N GLU A 146 16.26 1.52 0.09
CA GLU A 146 15.23 2.53 0.38
C GLU A 146 14.08 1.95 1.19
N ALA A 147 13.51 0.81 0.78
CA ALA A 147 12.41 0.17 1.49
C ALA A 147 12.80 -0.25 2.93
N ARG A 148 14.03 -0.76 3.13
CA ARG A 148 14.53 -1.12 4.47
C ARG A 148 14.75 0.10 5.35
N PHE A 149 15.30 1.18 4.79
CA PHE A 149 15.46 2.45 5.50
C PHE A 149 14.12 2.99 5.97
N LEU A 150 13.13 3.08 5.06
CA LEU A 150 11.79 3.57 5.40
C LEU A 150 11.12 2.70 6.46
N ARG A 151 11.21 1.37 6.34
CA ARG A 151 10.70 0.46 7.38
C ARG A 151 11.36 0.72 8.73
N GLY A 152 12.67 0.92 8.76
CA GLY A 152 13.41 1.26 9.98
C GLY A 152 12.95 2.58 10.58
N LEU A 153 12.79 3.61 9.75
CA LEU A 153 12.26 4.91 10.15
C LEU A 153 10.88 4.80 10.79
N TYR A 154 9.96 4.06 10.17
CA TYR A 154 8.61 3.89 10.71
C TYR A 154 8.52 3.05 11.98
N TYR A 155 9.53 2.21 12.26
CA TYR A 155 9.63 1.50 13.54
C TYR A 155 10.33 2.33 14.63
N PHE A 156 11.18 3.27 14.23
CA PHE A 156 11.92 4.14 15.15
C PHE A 156 11.02 5.22 15.74
N ASN A 157 10.15 5.79 14.90
CA ASN A 157 9.07 6.70 15.31
C ASN A 157 7.94 5.94 16.01
#